data_AF-A0A502HD83-F1
#
_entry.id   AF-A0A502HD83-F1
#
_cell.length_a   1.000
_cell.length_b   1.000
_cell.length_c   1.000
_cell.angle_alpha   90.00
_cell.angle_beta   90.00
_cell.angle_gamma   90.00
#
_symmetry.space_group_name_H-M   'P 1'
#
loop_
_entity.id
_entity.type
_entity.pdbx_description
1 polymer ?
#
loop_
_entity_poly.entity_id
_entity_poly.type
_entity_poly.pdbx_seq_one_letter_code
_entity_poly.pdbx_strand_id
1 'polypeptide(L)'
;MAKELTAEEQIAALSKQVADLNTKSDQKDRTIQEQKGKLETQGKDLAQVSKERDQANSTVSEKVDTIRRLEEEAEANEQVIAGHEARLRAAEAAGDGSIVVSHQDKLYRVLVPKFQFEGQHVKAESLASDASLVAKLVEAGSGVLELVEGK
;
A
#
# COMPACT_ATOMS: atom_id res chain seq x y z
N MET A 1 -10.29 -33.26 -80.25
CA MET A 1 -10.75 -31.94 -80.72
C MET A 1 -11.73 -31.42 -79.68
N ALA A 2 -11.40 -30.31 -79.00
CA ALA A 2 -12.37 -29.66 -78.13
C ALA A 2 -13.50 -29.10 -79.01
N LYS A 3 -14.76 -29.35 -78.64
CA LYS A 3 -15.91 -28.69 -79.26
C LYS A 3 -15.77 -27.19 -78.95
N GLU A 4 -15.55 -26.37 -79.97
CA GLU A 4 -15.70 -24.92 -79.82
C GLU A 4 -17.17 -24.61 -79.56
N LEU A 5 -17.42 -23.95 -78.43
CA LEU A 5 -18.72 -23.39 -78.11
C LEU A 5 -19.11 -22.39 -79.19
N THR A 6 -20.37 -22.45 -79.61
CA THR A 6 -20.94 -21.44 -80.51
C THR A 6 -20.93 -20.06 -79.85
N ALA A 7 -20.98 -18.98 -80.63
CA ALA A 7 -20.99 -17.62 -80.10
C ALA A 7 -22.12 -17.38 -79.07
N GLU A 8 -23.29 -18.02 -79.26
CA GLU A 8 -24.40 -17.93 -78.31
C GLU A 8 -24.10 -18.62 -76.97
N GLU A 9 -23.46 -19.79 -76.99
CA GLU A 9 -23.07 -20.50 -75.77
C GLU A 9 -21.99 -19.73 -74.98
N GLN A 10 -21.09 -19.03 -75.68
CA GLN A 10 -20.11 -18.14 -75.06
C GLN A 10 -20.76 -16.91 -74.42
N ILE A 11 -21.73 -16.28 -75.09
CA ILE A 11 -22.50 -15.15 -74.53
C ILE A 11 -23.24 -15.58 -73.27
N ALA A 12 -23.94 -16.72 -73.30
CA ALA A 12 -24.66 -17.24 -72.13
C ALA A 12 -23.73 -17.53 -70.95
N ALA A 13 -22.54 -18.10 -71.21
CA ALA A 13 -21.53 -18.36 -70.18
C ALA A 13 -21.00 -17.06 -69.56
N LEU A 14 -20.69 -16.06 -70.38
CA LEU A 14 -20.25 -14.74 -69.89
C LEU A 14 -21.34 -14.03 -69.09
N SER A 15 -22.61 -14.07 -69.53
CA SER A 15 -23.72 -13.48 -68.77
C SER A 15 -23.89 -14.14 -67.40
N LYS A 16 -23.75 -15.46 -67.31
CA LYS A 16 -23.75 -16.17 -66.03
C LYS A 16 -22.58 -15.75 -65.14
N GLN A 17 -21.38 -15.66 -65.69
CA GLN A 17 -20.20 -15.22 -64.94
C GLN A 17 -20.35 -13.80 -64.40
N VAL A 18 -20.92 -12.87 -65.18
CA VAL A 18 -21.21 -11.51 -64.72
C VAL A 18 -22.24 -11.51 -63.58
N ALA A 19 -23.29 -12.33 -63.68
CA ALA A 19 -24.28 -12.46 -62.61
C ALA A 19 -23.66 -13.03 -61.32
N ASP A 20 -22.83 -14.07 -61.42
CA ASP A 20 -22.13 -14.67 -60.29
C ASP A 20 -21.12 -13.68 -59.66
N LEU A 21 -20.43 -12.88 -60.48
CA LEU A 21 -19.53 -11.84 -60.00
C LEU A 21 -20.28 -10.71 -59.27
N ASN A 22 -21.43 -10.27 -59.79
CA ASN A 22 -22.26 -9.26 -59.15
C ASN A 22 -22.78 -9.74 -57.79
N THR A 23 -23.31 -10.96 -57.71
CA THR A 23 -23.77 -11.53 -56.43
C THR A 23 -22.64 -11.66 -55.41
N LYS A 24 -21.43 -12.03 -55.86
CA LYS A 24 -20.25 -12.09 -54.99
C LYS A 24 -19.77 -10.71 -54.55
N SER A 25 -19.90 -9.69 -55.40
CA SER A 25 -19.63 -8.29 -55.04
C SER A 25 -20.58 -7.82 -53.95
N ASP A 26 -21.88 -8.01 -54.14
CA ASP A 26 -22.92 -7.64 -53.17
C ASP A 26 -22.71 -8.34 -51.81
N GLN A 27 -22.32 -9.61 -51.83
CA GLN A 27 -21.99 -10.35 -50.61
C GLN A 27 -20.78 -9.75 -49.89
N LYS A 28 -19.70 -9.42 -50.62
CA LYS A 28 -18.52 -8.79 -50.03
C LYS A 28 -18.85 -7.42 -49.43
N ASP A 29 -19.64 -6.61 -50.12
CA ASP A 29 -20.04 -5.29 -49.64
C ASP A 29 -20.83 -5.39 -48.34
N ARG A 30 -21.74 -6.37 -48.23
CA ARG A 30 -22.45 -6.65 -46.97
C ARG A 30 -21.48 -7.05 -45.84
N THR A 31 -20.53 -7.95 -46.11
CA THR A 31 -19.54 -8.36 -45.11
C THR A 31 -18.66 -7.19 -44.66
N ILE A 32 -18.26 -6.29 -45.57
CA ILE A 32 -17.48 -5.10 -45.24
C ILE A 32 -18.28 -4.17 -44.32
N GLN A 33 -19.55 -3.93 -44.62
CA GLN A 33 -20.41 -3.09 -43.76
C GLN A 33 -20.60 -3.71 -42.37
N GLU A 34 -20.80 -5.02 -42.28
CA GLU A 34 -20.89 -5.73 -40.99
C GLU A 34 -19.58 -5.63 -40.19
N GLN A 35 -18.44 -5.83 -40.83
CA GLN A 35 -17.13 -5.71 -40.17
C GLN A 35 -16.85 -4.27 -39.72
N LYS A 36 -17.21 -3.28 -40.54
CA LYS A 36 -17.08 -1.87 -40.17
C LYS A 36 -17.93 -1.54 -38.95
N GLY A 37 -19.18 -2.00 -38.90
CA GLY A 37 -20.05 -1.83 -37.72
C GLY A 37 -19.46 -2.47 -36.47
N LYS A 38 -18.90 -3.69 -36.58
CA LYS A 38 -18.23 -4.36 -35.45
C LYS A 38 -17.00 -3.58 -34.96
N LEU A 39 -16.17 -3.07 -35.87
CA LEU A 39 -15.00 -2.26 -35.52
C LEU A 39 -15.37 -0.95 -34.83
N GLU A 40 -16.45 -0.30 -35.26
CA GLU A 40 -16.97 0.91 -34.61
C GLU A 40 -17.45 0.64 -33.19
N THR A 41 -18.17 -0.47 -32.97
CA THR A 41 -18.59 -0.88 -31.62
C THR A 41 -17.38 -1.24 -30.75
N GLN A 42 -16.44 -2.05 -31.25
CA GLN A 42 -15.23 -2.39 -30.51
C GLN A 42 -14.38 -1.16 -30.15
N GLY A 43 -14.32 -0.16 -31.03
CA GLY A 43 -13.63 1.10 -30.75
C GLY A 43 -14.27 1.88 -29.59
N LYS A 44 -15.62 1.88 -29.51
CA LYS A 44 -16.35 2.49 -28.39
C LYS A 44 -16.12 1.74 -27.08
N ASP A 45 -16.19 0.41 -27.12
CA ASP A 45 -15.97 -0.43 -25.95
C ASP A 45 -14.55 -0.25 -25.39
N LEU A 46 -13.54 -0.20 -26.27
CA LEU A 46 -12.14 0.06 -25.87
C LEU A 46 -11.97 1.45 -25.23
N ALA A 47 -12.62 2.47 -25.78
CA ALA A 47 -12.57 3.81 -25.20
C ALA A 47 -13.22 3.86 -23.81
N GLN A 48 -14.34 3.14 -23.63
CA GLN A 48 -14.99 3.02 -22.33
C GLN A 48 -14.11 2.29 -21.32
N VAL A 49 -13.57 1.12 -21.69
CA VAL A 49 -12.66 0.34 -20.83
C VAL A 49 -11.43 1.15 -20.44
N SER A 50 -10.85 1.92 -21.36
CA SER A 50 -9.72 2.81 -21.04
C SER A 50 -10.10 3.84 -19.98
N LYS A 51 -11.29 4.45 -20.09
CA LYS A 51 -11.77 5.44 -19.12
C LYS A 51 -12.01 4.82 -17.75
N GLU A 52 -12.62 3.63 -17.70
CA GLU A 52 -12.86 2.89 -16.45
C GLU A 52 -11.54 2.50 -15.77
N ARG A 53 -10.55 2.04 -16.55
CA ARG A 53 -9.20 1.76 -16.04
C ARG A 53 -8.55 3.00 -15.43
N ASP A 54 -8.62 4.15 -16.10
CA ASP A 54 -7.98 5.38 -15.63
C ASP A 54 -8.62 5.87 -14.32
N GLN A 55 -9.95 5.74 -14.19
CA GLN A 55 -10.66 6.01 -12.94
C GLN A 55 -10.26 5.04 -11.83
N ALA A 56 -10.21 3.74 -12.12
CA ALA A 56 -9.80 2.73 -11.16
C ALA A 56 -8.37 2.97 -10.65
N ASN A 57 -7.44 3.32 -11.55
CA ASN A 57 -6.06 3.65 -11.19
C ASN A 57 -5.96 4.86 -10.27
N SER A 58 -6.76 5.91 -10.51
CA SER A 58 -6.84 7.07 -9.61
C SER A 58 -7.28 6.66 -8.21
N THR A 59 -8.37 5.88 -8.11
CA THR A 59 -8.88 5.40 -6.82
C THR A 59 -7.89 4.48 -6.10
N VAL A 60 -7.18 3.63 -6.84
CA VAL A 60 -6.13 2.77 -6.26
C VAL A 60 -5.01 3.62 -5.68
N SER A 61 -4.55 4.65 -6.40
CA SER A 61 -3.51 5.57 -5.89
C SER A 61 -3.93 6.23 -4.59
N GLU A 62 -5.14 6.79 -4.53
CA GLU A 62 -5.68 7.44 -3.31
C GLU A 62 -5.76 6.49 -2.11
N LYS A 63 -6.15 5.23 -2.36
CA LYS A 63 -6.21 4.19 -1.32
C LYS A 63 -4.84 3.80 -0.82
N VAL A 64 -3.83 3.71 -1.70
CA VAL A 64 -2.45 3.40 -1.31
C VAL A 64 -1.89 4.49 -0.40
N ASP A 65 -2.09 5.76 -0.75
CA ASP A 65 -1.64 6.88 0.08
C ASP A 65 -2.35 6.89 1.46
N THR A 66 -3.65 6.56 1.46
CA THR A 66 -4.42 6.46 2.70
C THR A 66 -3.92 5.33 3.60
N ILE A 67 -3.63 4.15 3.04
CA ILE A 67 -3.12 3.01 3.80
C ILE A 67 -1.78 3.37 4.44
N ARG A 68 -0.86 3.95 3.66
CA ARG A 68 0.45 4.37 4.18
C ARG A 68 0.32 5.34 5.36
N ARG A 69 -0.57 6.34 5.24
CA ARG A 69 -0.81 7.29 6.33
C ARG A 69 -1.34 6.61 7.59
N LEU A 70 -2.23 5.62 7.44
CA LEU A 70 -2.79 4.87 8.57
C LEU A 70 -1.76 3.95 9.21
N GLU A 71 -0.85 3.36 8.44
CA GLU A 71 0.27 2.56 8.97
C GLU A 71 1.23 3.43 9.79
N GLU A 72 1.61 4.60 9.27
CA GLU A 72 2.45 5.58 10.00
C GLU A 72 1.77 6.06 11.30
N GLU A 73 0.46 6.30 11.26
CA GLU A 73 -0.33 6.69 12.44
C GLU A 73 -0.46 5.56 13.47
N ALA A 74 -0.62 4.32 13.01
CA ALA A 74 -0.67 3.15 13.89
C ALA A 74 0.66 2.93 14.61
N GLU A 75 1.79 2.98 13.89
CA GLU A 75 3.12 2.84 14.49
C GLU A 75 3.41 3.92 15.54
N ALA A 76 3.05 5.17 15.25
CA ALA A 76 3.18 6.26 16.21
C ALA A 76 2.33 6.04 17.46
N ASN A 77 1.08 5.57 17.30
CA ASN A 77 0.20 5.28 18.41
C ASN A 77 0.69 4.09 19.26
N GLU A 78 1.24 3.05 18.65
CA GLU A 78 1.85 1.92 19.36
C GLU A 78 3.02 2.37 20.26
N GLN A 79 3.88 3.27 19.77
CA GLN A 79 4.97 3.84 20.57
C GLN A 79 4.45 4.65 21.77
N VAL A 80 3.37 5.42 21.58
CA VAL A 80 2.73 6.18 22.67
C VAL A 80 2.12 5.24 23.71
N ILE A 81 1.43 4.18 23.27
CA ILE A 81 0.83 3.18 24.16
C ILE A 81 1.93 2.49 24.98
N ALA A 82 3.00 2.01 24.33
CA ALA A 82 4.12 1.38 25.03
C ALA A 82 4.76 2.31 26.06
N GLY A 83 4.89 3.60 25.73
CA GLY A 83 5.36 4.62 26.68
C GLY A 83 4.43 4.81 27.87
N HIS A 84 3.11 4.82 27.67
CA HIS A 84 2.13 4.89 28.75
C HIS A 84 2.13 3.64 29.63
N GLU A 85 2.20 2.45 29.04
CA GLU A 85 2.29 1.18 29.79
C GLU A 85 3.56 1.12 30.65
N ALA A 86 4.70 1.55 30.11
CA ALA A 86 5.95 1.60 30.85
C ALA A 86 5.89 2.57 32.04
N ARG A 87 5.22 3.72 31.88
CA ARG A 87 5.00 4.68 32.97
C ARG A 87 4.03 4.14 34.02
N LEU A 88 2.96 3.45 33.59
CA LEU A 88 2.01 2.83 34.51
C LEU A 88 2.70 1.77 35.36
N ARG A 89 3.45 0.85 34.74
CA ARG A 89 4.25 -0.16 35.45
C ARG A 89 5.22 0.45 36.46
N ALA A 90 5.90 1.54 36.08
CA ALA A 90 6.81 2.24 36.99
C ALA A 90 6.07 2.88 38.17
N ALA A 91 4.90 3.49 37.93
CA ALA A 91 4.06 4.08 38.98
C ALA A 91 3.51 3.01 39.94
N GLU A 92 3.11 1.85 39.44
CA GLU A 92 2.66 0.72 40.25
C GLU A 92 3.79 0.15 41.12
N ALA A 93 5.03 0.11 40.59
CA ALA A 93 6.20 -0.36 41.32
C ALA A 93 6.78 0.66 42.33
N ALA A 94 6.43 1.94 42.19
CA ALA A 94 6.98 3.05 42.98
C ALA A 94 6.68 2.95 44.49
N GLY A 95 5.63 2.25 44.91
CA GLY A 95 5.28 2.07 46.33
C GLY A 95 5.22 3.40 47.11
N ASP A 96 5.49 3.36 48.42
CA ASP A 96 5.45 4.54 49.29
C ASP A 96 6.71 5.43 49.10
N GLY A 97 6.72 6.23 48.04
CA GLY A 97 7.66 7.33 47.85
C GLY A 97 9.00 7.01 47.17
N SER A 98 9.17 5.81 46.60
CA SER A 98 10.36 5.50 45.80
C SER A 98 10.17 5.90 44.33
N ILE A 99 11.20 6.47 43.71
CA ILE A 99 11.15 6.81 42.29
C ILE A 99 11.60 5.59 41.50
N VAL A 100 10.71 5.09 40.65
CA VAL A 100 11.00 3.96 39.74
C VAL A 100 10.91 4.48 38.30
N VAL A 101 11.89 4.08 37.49
CA VAL A 101 12.00 4.43 36.06
C VAL A 101 12.11 3.16 35.24
N SER A 102 11.70 3.21 33.98
CA SER A 102 11.75 2.07 33.07
C SER A 102 12.81 2.26 31.97
N HIS A 103 13.49 1.17 31.61
CA HIS A 103 14.39 1.12 30.47
C HIS A 103 14.49 -0.32 29.92
N GLN A 104 14.27 -0.49 28.60
CA GLN A 104 14.28 -1.79 27.92
C GLN A 104 13.44 -2.86 28.66
N ASP A 105 12.18 -2.54 28.94
CA ASP A 105 11.23 -3.39 29.68
C ASP A 105 11.59 -3.76 31.12
N LYS A 106 12.69 -3.22 31.65
CA LYS A 106 13.11 -3.39 33.03
C LYS A 106 12.76 -2.16 33.85
N LEU A 107 12.42 -2.38 35.12
CA LEU A 107 12.15 -1.33 36.09
C LEU A 107 13.36 -1.15 36.99
N TYR A 108 13.72 0.10 37.27
CA TYR A 108 14.84 0.46 38.12
C TYR A 108 14.38 1.43 39.20
N ARG A 109 14.70 1.13 40.45
CA ARG A 109 14.50 2.02 41.60
C ARG A 109 15.70 2.94 41.71
N VAL A 110 15.43 4.23 41.87
CA VAL A 110 16.45 5.25 42.11
C VAL A 110 16.76 5.27 43.61
N LEU A 111 18.01 5.00 43.99
CA LEU A 111 18.42 4.84 45.38
C LEU A 111 18.74 6.16 46.10
N VAL A 112 19.06 7.21 45.34
CA VAL A 112 19.51 8.50 45.89
C VAL A 112 18.72 9.66 45.29
N PRO A 113 18.29 10.65 46.10
CA PRO A 113 17.45 11.75 45.61
C PRO A 113 18.21 12.74 44.72
N LYS A 114 19.54 12.84 44.86
CA LYS A 114 20.41 13.70 44.06
C LYS A 114 21.78 13.06 43.89
N PHE A 115 22.36 13.17 42.70
CA PHE A 115 23.68 12.63 42.38
C PHE A 115 24.35 13.46 41.28
N GLN A 116 25.65 13.23 41.06
CA GLN A 116 26.38 13.82 39.95
C GLN A 116 26.65 12.76 38.89
N PHE A 117 26.36 13.07 37.62
CA PHE A 117 26.66 12.19 36.48
C PHE A 117 27.16 13.04 35.32
N GLU A 118 28.26 12.63 34.67
CA GLU A 118 28.91 13.40 33.58
C GLU A 118 29.19 14.87 33.95
N GLY A 119 29.52 15.15 35.22
CA GLY A 119 29.77 16.50 35.72
C GLY A 119 28.52 17.32 36.04
N GLN A 120 27.32 16.85 35.74
CA GLN A 120 26.05 17.53 35.98
C GLN A 120 25.37 17.04 37.28
N HIS A 121 24.69 17.95 37.99
CA HIS A 121 23.86 17.60 39.14
C HIS A 121 22.48 17.16 38.68
N VAL A 122 22.14 15.91 38.93
CA VAL A 122 20.88 15.28 38.54
C VAL A 122 20.02 15.07 39.78
N LYS A 123 18.72 15.35 39.67
CA LYS A 123 17.73 14.99 40.69
C LYS A 123 17.01 13.70 40.29
N ALA A 124 16.65 12.87 41.26
CA ALA A 124 15.94 11.63 40.98
C ALA A 124 14.61 11.87 40.24
N GLU A 125 13.90 12.96 40.55
CA GLU A 125 12.61 13.29 39.94
C GLU A 125 12.74 13.63 38.45
N SER A 126 13.90 14.14 38.00
CA SER A 126 14.10 14.42 36.58
C SER A 126 14.27 13.14 35.74
N LEU A 127 14.64 12.02 36.34
CA LEU A 127 14.81 10.75 35.63
C LEU A 127 13.50 10.18 35.07
N ALA A 128 12.36 10.52 35.70
CA ALA A 128 11.05 10.10 35.20
C ALA A 128 10.70 10.71 33.82
N SER A 129 11.31 11.84 33.48
CA SER A 129 11.07 12.58 32.24
C SER A 129 12.22 12.50 31.24
N ASP A 130 13.35 11.89 31.62
CA ASP A 130 14.58 11.84 30.80
C ASP A 130 15.04 10.39 30.59
N ALA A 131 14.39 9.71 29.64
CA ALA A 131 14.69 8.32 29.30
C ALA A 131 16.13 8.13 28.76
N SER A 132 16.69 9.15 28.10
CA SER A 132 18.05 9.12 27.57
C SER A 132 19.07 9.09 28.71
N LEU A 133 18.85 9.87 29.76
CA LEU A 133 19.71 9.85 30.95
C LEU A 133 19.60 8.52 31.71
N VAL A 134 18.39 7.95 31.83
CA VAL A 134 18.21 6.61 32.41
C VAL A 134 18.98 5.56 31.61
N ALA A 135 18.90 5.59 30.28
CA ALA A 135 19.66 4.66 29.42
C ALA A 135 21.17 4.73 29.69
N LYS A 136 21.73 5.94 29.70
CA LYS A 136 23.16 6.15 30.02
C LYS A 136 23.55 5.62 31.40
N LEU A 137 22.71 5.82 32.41
CA LEU A 137 22.98 5.34 33.77
C LEU A 137 22.98 3.82 33.85
N VAL A 138 22.07 3.16 33.13
CA VAL A 138 22.02 1.69 33.03
C VAL A 138 23.24 1.17 32.27
N GLU A 139 23.58 1.75 31.12
CA GLU A 139 24.75 1.36 30.32
C GLU A 139 26.07 1.55 31.07
N ALA A 140 26.18 2.61 31.86
CA ALA A 140 27.35 2.88 32.70
C ALA A 140 27.42 1.98 33.95
N GLY A 141 26.40 1.14 34.21
CA GLY A 141 26.33 0.31 35.42
C GLY A 141 26.28 1.15 36.70
N SER A 142 25.59 2.29 36.67
CA SER A 142 25.56 3.23 37.78
C SER A 142 24.92 2.62 39.02
N GLY A 143 25.63 2.70 40.17
CA GLY A 143 25.11 2.23 41.46
C GLY A 143 23.96 3.08 42.04
N VAL A 144 23.48 4.10 41.31
CA VAL A 144 22.29 4.90 41.71
C VAL A 144 20.98 4.22 41.32
N LEU A 145 21.02 3.20 40.47
CA LEU A 145 19.88 2.44 40.00
C LEU A 145 19.95 0.99 40.53
N GLU A 146 18.85 0.52 41.09
CA GLU A 146 18.66 -0.87 41.50
C GLU A 146 17.59 -1.52 40.63
N LEU A 147 17.87 -2.69 40.05
CA LEU A 147 16.88 -3.43 39.27
C LEU A 147 15.73 -3.88 40.19
N VAL A 148 14.50 -3.51 39.84
CA VAL A 148 13.30 -4.00 40.51
C VAL A 148 12.87 -5.27 39.80
N GLU A 149 13.21 -6.43 40.37
CA GLU A 149 12.64 -7.69 39.92
C GLU A 149 11.15 -7.70 40.29
N GLY A 150 10.29 -7.80 39.27
CA GLY A 150 8.86 -8.04 39.49
C GLY A 150 8.70 -9.32 40.30
N LYS A 151 7.95 -9.26 41.39
CA LYS A 151 7.53 -10.47 42.12
C LYS A 151 6.64 -11.35 41.25
#